data_AF-A0A353PY61-F1
#
_entry.id   AF-A0A353PY61-F1
#
_cell.length_a   1.000
_cell.length_b   1.000
_cell.length_c   1.000
_cell.angle_alpha   90.00
_cell.angle_beta   90.00
_cell.angle_gamma   90.00
#
_symmetry.space_group_name_H-M   'P 1'
#
loop_
_entity.id
_entity.type
_entity.pdbx_description
1 polymer ?
#
loop_
_entity_poly.entity_id
_entity_poly.type
_entity_poly.pdbx_seq_one_letter_code
_entity_poly.pdbx_strand_id
1 'polypeptide(L)'
;LLEKAGMNEAPKTMDEFQQLAEKLKGNKVMGIGISGIGTWNMAPYFLSLGGKITDKENSKASGFLNSPESVKALEKIVEWNNNGYAAKSILGGEGSWEGFNAAHYAMIDDGPWWFPAN
;
A
#
# COMPACT_ATOMS: atom_id res chain seq x y z
N LEU A 1 -10.85 4.06 -13.04
CA LEU A 1 -9.38 3.85 -13.10
C LEU A 1 -9.02 2.45 -13.58
N LEU A 2 -9.71 1.38 -13.14
CA LEU A 2 -9.48 0.01 -13.63
C LEU A 2 -9.54 -0.11 -15.17
N GLU A 3 -10.56 0.49 -15.82
CA GLU A 3 -10.67 0.51 -17.28
C GLU A 3 -9.46 1.18 -17.95
N LYS A 4 -8.93 2.28 -17.38
CA LYS A 4 -7.70 2.94 -17.88
C LYS A 4 -6.47 2.04 -17.76
N ALA A 5 -6.48 1.08 -16.84
CA ALA A 5 -5.47 0.04 -16.70
C ALA A 5 -5.80 -1.25 -17.50
N GLY A 6 -6.86 -1.25 -18.32
CA GLY A 6 -7.33 -2.45 -19.02
C GLY A 6 -7.65 -3.61 -18.07
N MET A 7 -8.20 -3.31 -16.90
CA MET A 7 -8.64 -4.29 -15.90
C MET A 7 -10.14 -4.14 -15.65
N ASN A 8 -10.82 -5.26 -15.43
CA ASN A 8 -12.28 -5.29 -15.19
C ASN A 8 -12.63 -5.53 -13.71
N GLU A 9 -11.66 -6.01 -12.92
CA GLU A 9 -11.82 -6.32 -11.50
C GLU A 9 -10.67 -5.70 -10.71
N ALA A 10 -10.90 -5.48 -9.41
CA ALA A 10 -9.84 -5.07 -8.50
C ALA A 10 -8.79 -6.19 -8.34
N PRO A 11 -7.51 -5.85 -8.10
CA PRO A 11 -6.47 -6.83 -7.83
C PRO A 11 -6.81 -7.75 -6.65
N LYS A 12 -6.56 -9.06 -6.83
CA LYS A 12 -6.73 -10.10 -5.81
C LYS A 12 -5.41 -10.51 -5.16
N THR A 13 -4.29 -10.12 -5.77
CA THR A 13 -2.93 -10.42 -5.29
C THR A 13 -2.03 -9.19 -5.32
N MET A 14 -0.92 -9.21 -4.56
CA MET A 14 0.07 -8.13 -4.60
C MET A 14 0.78 -7.99 -5.95
N ASP A 15 0.84 -9.08 -6.72
CA ASP A 15 1.39 -9.07 -8.08
C ASP A 15 0.43 -8.39 -9.06
N GLU A 16 -0.87 -8.72 -8.98
CA GLU A 16 -1.91 -8.02 -9.75
C GLU A 16 -1.98 -6.53 -9.38
N PHE A 17 -1.77 -6.18 -8.11
CA PHE A 17 -1.66 -4.79 -7.68
C PHE A 17 -0.50 -4.07 -8.37
N GLN A 18 0.69 -4.67 -8.40
CA GLN A 18 1.83 -4.06 -9.08
C GLN A 18 1.58 -3.88 -10.58
N GLN A 19 0.91 -4.85 -11.22
CA GLN A 19 0.49 -4.71 -12.62
C GLN A 19 -0.49 -3.55 -12.81
N LEU A 20 -1.45 -3.37 -11.90
CA LEU A 20 -2.36 -2.23 -11.92
C LEU A 20 -1.59 -0.91 -11.82
N ALA A 21 -0.69 -0.80 -10.83
CA ALA A 21 0.09 0.40 -10.57
C ALA A 21 0.99 0.78 -11.76
N GLU A 22 1.67 -0.21 -12.36
CA GLU A 22 2.53 0.01 -13.53
C GLU A 22 1.72 0.52 -14.74
N LYS A 23 0.55 -0.07 -15.00
CA LYS A 23 -0.32 0.38 -16.10
C LYS A 23 -0.90 1.79 -15.87
N LEU A 24 -1.13 2.17 -14.61
CA LEU A 24 -1.67 3.48 -14.24
C LEU A 24 -0.63 4.59 -14.18
N LYS A 25 0.65 4.24 -13.99
CA LYS A 25 1.76 5.19 -13.91
C LYS A 25 1.85 6.13 -15.12
N GLY A 26 1.63 5.62 -16.33
CA GLY A 26 1.59 6.43 -17.55
C GLY A 26 0.47 7.50 -17.57
N ASN A 27 -0.59 7.27 -16.79
CA ASN A 27 -1.71 8.19 -16.61
C ASN A 27 -1.52 9.15 -15.42
N LYS A 28 -0.32 9.17 -14.80
CA LYS A 28 -0.01 9.93 -13.58
C LYS A 28 -0.91 9.56 -12.39
N VAL A 29 -1.38 8.30 -12.36
CA VAL A 29 -2.19 7.76 -11.27
C VAL A 29 -1.33 6.76 -10.50
N MET A 30 -1.23 6.95 -9.19
CA MET A 30 -0.52 6.02 -8.31
C MET A 30 -1.44 4.86 -7.95
N GLY A 31 -0.86 3.68 -7.77
CA GLY A 31 -1.62 2.46 -7.49
C GLY A 31 -2.35 2.51 -6.15
N ILE A 32 -1.71 3.04 -5.10
CA ILE A 32 -2.31 3.06 -3.76
C ILE A 32 -1.88 4.24 -2.90
N GLY A 33 -2.83 4.83 -2.17
CA GLY A 33 -2.58 5.87 -1.18
C GLY A 33 -2.43 5.31 0.23
N ILE A 34 -1.20 5.02 0.66
CA ILE A 34 -0.89 4.63 2.05
C ILE A 34 -0.74 5.92 2.87
N SER A 35 -1.52 6.11 3.92
CA SER A 35 -1.64 7.41 4.62
C SER A 35 -0.45 7.79 5.52
N GLY A 36 0.59 6.96 5.62
CA GLY A 36 1.84 7.30 6.29
C GLY A 36 2.69 6.10 6.69
N ILE A 37 3.78 6.33 7.43
CA ILE A 37 4.69 5.27 7.92
C ILE A 37 4.32 4.68 9.29
N GLY A 38 3.21 5.12 9.89
CA GLY A 38 2.74 4.57 11.16
C GLY A 38 2.34 3.11 11.04
N THR A 39 2.42 2.35 12.14
CA THR A 39 2.02 0.94 12.16
C THR A 39 0.57 0.74 11.71
N TRP A 40 -0.33 1.66 12.06
CA TRP A 40 -1.73 1.65 11.58
C TRP A 40 -1.83 1.59 10.04
N ASN A 41 -1.00 2.37 9.36
CA ASN A 41 -1.05 2.54 7.90
C ASN A 41 -0.26 1.46 7.16
N MET A 42 0.92 1.09 7.65
CA MET A 42 1.81 0.18 6.93
C MET A 42 1.61 -1.30 7.27
N ALA A 43 1.04 -1.63 8.44
CA ALA A 43 0.94 -3.02 8.87
C ALA A 43 0.16 -3.92 7.89
N PRO A 44 -0.96 -3.49 7.27
CA PRO A 44 -1.66 -4.34 6.31
C PRO A 44 -0.74 -4.82 5.19
N TYR A 45 0.04 -3.93 4.59
CA TYR A 45 0.97 -4.26 3.52
C TYR A 45 2.16 -5.06 4.00
N PHE A 46 2.79 -4.64 5.09
CA PHE A 46 3.97 -5.30 5.64
C PHE A 46 3.68 -6.76 5.99
N LEU A 47 2.54 -7.02 6.64
CA LEU A 47 2.11 -8.37 6.99
C LEU A 47 1.68 -9.17 5.76
N SER A 48 0.94 -8.58 4.82
CA SER A 48 0.55 -9.25 3.56
C SER A 48 1.73 -9.63 2.68
N LEU A 49 2.85 -8.90 2.77
CA LEU A 49 4.10 -9.22 2.09
C LEU A 49 4.96 -10.28 2.82
N GLY A 50 4.47 -10.82 3.95
CA GLY A 50 5.13 -11.86 4.73
C GLY A 50 6.02 -11.34 5.86
N GLY A 51 6.02 -10.03 6.12
CA GLY A 51 6.67 -9.44 7.27
C GLY A 51 6.03 -9.91 8.58
N LYS A 52 6.82 -9.89 9.65
CA LYS A 52 6.43 -10.37 10.99
C LYS A 52 6.80 -9.31 12.01
N ILE A 53 5.93 -9.05 12.98
CA ILE A 53 6.22 -8.13 14.09
C ILE A 53 6.75 -8.92 15.30
N THR A 54 6.10 -10.04 15.60
CA THR A 54 6.41 -10.92 16.74
C THR A 54 6.34 -12.39 16.33
N ASP A 55 6.71 -13.27 17.26
CA ASP A 55 6.33 -14.67 17.25
C ASP A 55 4.80 -14.88 17.38
N LYS A 56 4.34 -16.11 17.18
CA LYS A 56 2.91 -16.46 17.21
C LYS A 56 2.24 -16.18 18.56
N GLU A 57 3.00 -16.28 19.65
CA GLU A 57 2.52 -16.05 21.01
C GLU A 57 2.62 -14.56 21.44
N ASN A 58 3.07 -13.67 20.55
CA ASN A 58 3.30 -12.24 20.82
C ASN A 58 4.21 -11.97 22.04
N SER A 59 5.17 -12.87 22.29
CA SER A 59 6.11 -12.82 23.41
C SER A 59 7.49 -12.26 23.03
N LYS A 60 7.84 -12.26 21.74
CA LYS A 60 9.17 -11.89 21.25
C LYS A 60 9.13 -11.21 19.89
N ALA A 61 9.76 -10.03 19.78
CA ALA A 61 9.90 -9.29 18.52
C ALA A 61 11.26 -9.51 17.82
N SER A 62 12.35 -9.63 18.58
CA SER A 62 13.70 -9.82 18.00
C SER A 62 13.78 -11.14 17.23
N GLY A 63 14.33 -11.09 16.01
CA GLY A 63 14.36 -12.21 15.08
C GLY A 63 13.07 -12.39 14.26
N PHE A 64 12.02 -11.61 14.55
CA PHE A 64 10.78 -11.55 13.77
C PHE A 64 10.66 -10.18 13.08
N LEU A 65 10.68 -9.08 13.83
CA LEU A 65 10.63 -7.72 13.28
C LEU A 65 11.81 -7.42 12.35
N ASN A 66 12.98 -7.95 12.64
CA ASN A 66 14.20 -7.83 11.84
C ASN A 66 14.58 -9.15 11.14
N SER A 67 13.62 -10.05 10.92
CA SER A 67 13.86 -11.27 10.16
C SER A 67 14.10 -10.96 8.67
N PRO A 68 14.73 -11.86 7.90
CA PRO A 68 14.89 -11.68 6.45
C PRO A 68 13.56 -11.44 5.71
N GLU A 69 12.47 -12.08 6.16
CA GLU A 69 11.14 -11.86 5.56
C GLU A 69 10.61 -10.45 5.84
N SER A 70 10.78 -9.95 7.06
CA SER A 70 10.41 -8.59 7.44
C SER A 70 11.21 -7.53 6.69
N VAL A 71 12.52 -7.74 6.53
CA VAL A 71 13.36 -6.85 5.72
C VAL A 71 12.86 -6.84 4.27
N LYS A 72 12.62 -8.01 3.67
CA LYS A 72 12.11 -8.13 2.30
C LYS A 72 10.74 -7.45 2.11
N ALA A 73 9.85 -7.56 3.10
CA ALA A 73 8.55 -6.89 3.07
C ALA A 73 8.70 -5.36 3.07
N LEU A 74 9.56 -4.82 3.94
CA LEU A 74 9.84 -3.38 3.97
C LEU A 74 10.50 -2.90 2.67
N GLU A 75 11.49 -3.63 2.16
CA GLU A 75 12.16 -3.32 0.88
C GLU A 75 11.16 -3.25 -0.28
N LYS A 76 10.17 -4.14 -0.31
CA LYS A 76 9.12 -4.10 -1.33
C LYS A 76 8.22 -2.86 -1.21
N ILE A 77 7.89 -2.42 0.00
CA ILE A 77 7.14 -1.15 0.21
C ILE A 77 7.99 0.06 -0.22
N VAL A 78 9.29 0.05 0.08
CA VAL A 78 10.24 1.09 -0.37
C VAL A 78 10.33 1.10 -1.89
N GLU A 79 10.40 -0.07 -2.54
CA GLU A 79 10.37 -0.22 -3.99
C GLU A 79 9.08 0.38 -4.58
N TRP A 80 7.92 0.13 -3.98
CA TRP A 80 6.66 0.74 -4.44
C TRP A 80 6.68 2.27 -4.37
N ASN A 81 7.21 2.86 -3.30
CA ASN A 81 7.36 4.32 -3.21
C ASN A 81 8.35 4.88 -4.25
N ASN A 82 9.45 4.16 -4.51
CA ASN A 82 10.46 4.58 -5.48
C ASN A 82 9.95 4.47 -6.93
N ASN A 83 9.17 3.44 -7.23
CA ASN A 83 8.60 3.23 -8.56
C ASN A 83 7.36 4.08 -8.85
N GLY A 84 6.82 4.78 -7.84
CA GLY A 84 5.60 5.57 -7.96
C GLY A 84 4.32 4.72 -7.94
N TYR A 85 4.39 3.50 -7.39
CA TYR A 85 3.22 2.65 -7.20
C TYR A 85 2.45 3.03 -5.94
N ALA A 86 3.17 3.36 -4.87
CA ALA A 86 2.60 4.00 -3.69
C ALA A 86 2.62 5.52 -3.87
N ALA A 87 1.53 6.17 -3.46
CA ALA A 87 1.43 7.62 -3.46
C ALA A 87 2.38 8.24 -2.43
N LYS A 88 2.70 9.52 -2.62
CA LYS A 88 3.59 10.26 -1.71
C LYS A 88 2.94 10.55 -0.35
N SER A 89 1.65 10.28 -0.18
CA SER A 89 0.95 10.25 1.11
C SER A 89 1.72 9.46 2.17
N ILE A 90 2.44 8.40 1.77
CA ILE A 90 3.21 7.55 2.70
C ILE A 90 4.32 8.33 3.42
N LEU A 91 4.83 9.39 2.81
CA LEU A 91 5.88 10.27 3.36
C LEU A 91 5.37 11.71 3.59
N GLY A 92 4.06 11.90 3.77
CA GLY A 92 3.48 13.21 4.06
C GLY A 92 3.22 14.11 2.85
N GLY A 93 3.10 13.53 1.65
CA GLY A 93 2.57 14.24 0.48
C GLY A 93 1.06 14.51 0.58
N GLU A 94 0.40 14.70 -0.56
CA GLU A 94 -1.07 14.76 -0.62
C GLU A 94 -1.68 13.55 0.11
N GLY A 95 -2.72 13.79 0.92
CA GLY A 95 -3.32 12.77 1.79
C GLY A 95 -4.06 11.70 1.00
N SER A 96 -4.23 10.52 1.61
CA SER A 96 -4.85 9.36 0.95
C SER A 96 -6.27 9.66 0.50
N TRP A 97 -7.07 10.37 1.30
CA TRP A 97 -8.45 10.72 0.97
C TRP A 97 -8.52 11.75 -0.15
N GLU A 98 -7.74 12.82 -0.03
CA GLU A 98 -7.70 13.90 -1.02
C GLU A 98 -7.28 13.36 -2.39
N GLY A 99 -6.20 12.60 -2.45
CA GLY A 99 -5.72 12.03 -3.71
C GLY A 99 -6.62 10.94 -4.27
N PHE A 100 -7.32 10.17 -3.45
CA PHE A 100 -8.34 9.23 -3.93
C PHE A 100 -9.56 9.97 -4.51
N ASN A 101 -10.09 10.97 -3.81
CA ASN A 101 -11.22 11.79 -4.27
C ASN A 101 -10.89 12.56 -5.55
N ALA A 102 -9.65 13.01 -5.71
CA ALA A 102 -9.15 13.66 -6.93
C ALA A 102 -8.81 12.67 -8.06
N ALA A 103 -9.01 11.36 -7.86
CA ALA A 103 -8.62 10.29 -8.78
C ALA A 103 -7.13 10.26 -9.13
N HIS A 104 -6.27 10.81 -8.26
CA HIS A 104 -4.82 10.69 -8.32
C HIS A 104 -4.36 9.29 -7.88
N TYR A 105 -5.11 8.63 -6.98
CA TYR A 105 -4.80 7.29 -6.47
C TYR A 105 -5.87 6.29 -6.88
N ALA A 106 -5.47 5.08 -7.29
CA ALA A 106 -6.41 4.05 -7.73
C ALA A 106 -7.13 3.37 -6.58
N MET A 107 -6.45 3.24 -5.44
CA MET A 107 -6.93 2.54 -4.25
C MET A 107 -6.46 3.26 -2.99
N ILE A 108 -7.19 3.04 -1.90
CA ILE A 108 -6.81 3.35 -0.52
C ILE A 108 -7.19 2.16 0.36
N ASP A 109 -6.53 2.00 1.49
CA ASP A 109 -7.01 1.18 2.59
C ASP A 109 -7.50 2.10 3.71
N ASP A 110 -8.79 1.99 4.06
CA ASP A 110 -9.34 2.78 5.15
C ASP A 110 -10.46 2.06 5.87
N GLY A 111 -10.79 2.59 7.05
CA GLY A 111 -11.91 2.11 7.81
C GLY A 111 -13.25 2.52 7.23
N PRO A 112 -14.34 1.91 7.70
CA PRO A 112 -15.69 2.19 7.23
C PRO A 112 -16.15 3.63 7.49
N TRP A 113 -15.47 4.38 8.37
CA TRP A 113 -15.74 5.80 8.62
C TRP A 113 -15.40 6.72 7.44
N TRP A 114 -14.63 6.26 6.45
CA TRP A 114 -14.38 7.03 5.23
C TRP A 114 -15.67 7.31 4.44
N PHE A 115 -16.55 6.30 4.36
CA PHE A 115 -17.80 6.38 3.59
C PHE A 115 -18.78 7.45 4.07
N PRO A 116 -19.10 7.60 5.38
CA PRO A 116 -19.95 8.69 5.84
C PRO A 116 -19.27 10.08 5.81
N ALA A 117 -17.96 10.15 5.62
CA ALA A 117 -17.21 11.41 5.60
C ALA A 117 -17.04 12.02 4.19
N ASN A 118 -17.41 11.29 3.13
CA ASN A 118 -17.23 11.66 1.71
C ASN A 118 -18.49 11.36 0.90
#